data_AF-A0A931SCS7-F1
#
_entry.id   AF-A0A931SCS7-F1
#
_cell.length_a   1.000
_cell.length_b   1.000
_cell.length_c   1.000
_cell.angle_alpha   90.00
_cell.angle_beta   90.00
_cell.angle_gamma   90.00
#
_symmetry.space_group_name_H-M   'P 1'
#
loop_
_entity.id
_entity.type
_entity.pdbx_description
1 polymer ?
#
loop_
_entity_poly.entity_id
_entity_poly.type
_entity_poly.pdbx_seq_one_letter_code
_entity_poly.pdbx_strand_id
1 'polypeptide(L)' 'MPELPEVETIRRDLERLIVGKSILDIEADSAKQVKPSLAVVKKAIVGVTIKKVERRAKL' A
#
# COMPACT_ATOMS: atom_id res chain seq x y z
N MET A 1 2.96 15.26 9.63
CA MET A 1 3.84 14.38 8.83
C MET A 1 4.38 13.35 9.82
N PRO A 2 3.92 12.09 9.83
CA PRO A 2 4.26 11.11 10.86
C PRO A 2 5.78 10.91 10.96
N GLU A 3 6.37 10.92 12.14
CA GLU A 3 7.80 10.78 12.34
C GLU A 3 8.32 9.38 11.98
N LEU A 4 9.64 9.24 11.81
CA LEU A 4 10.28 7.96 11.51
C LEU A 4 9.80 6.78 12.40
N PRO A 5 9.68 6.92 13.74
CA PRO A 5 9.17 5.84 14.58
C PRO A 5 7.69 5.49 14.29
N GLU A 6 6.84 6.48 13.99
CA GLU A 6 5.42 6.24 13.69
C GLU A 6 5.24 5.40 12.43
N VAL A 7 6.06 5.64 11.40
CA VAL A 7 6.01 4.86 10.15
C VAL A 7 6.39 3.39 10.38
N GLU A 8 7.33 3.11 11.28
CA GLU A 8 7.70 1.73 11.62
C GLU A 8 6.57 1.01 12.38
N THR A 9 5.89 1.72 13.29
CA THR A 9 4.72 1.17 13.99
C THR A 9 3.61 0.82 12.99
N ILE A 10 3.29 1.73 12.06
CA ILE A 10 2.28 1.49 11.02
C ILE A 10 2.68 0.30 10.13
N ARG A 11 3.96 0.22 9.74
CA ARG A 11 4.46 -0.89 8.91
C ARG A 11 4.29 -2.25 9.61
N ARG A 12 4.64 -2.36 10.90
CA ARG A 12 4.48 -3.61 11.67
C ARG A 12 3.02 -4.01 11.82
N ASP A 13 2.14 -3.04 12.02
CA ASP A 13 0.71 -3.31 12.16
C ASP A 13 0.11 -3.79 10.84
N LEU A 14 0.40 -3.09 9.74
CA LEU A 14 -0.01 -3.49 8.40
C LEU A 14 0.54 -4.88 8.03
N GLU A 15 1.82 -5.17 8.30
CA GLU A 15 2.40 -6.47 7.97
C GLU A 15 1.60 -7.63 8.58
N ARG A 16 1.09 -7.47 9.81
CA ARG A 16 0.23 -8.48 10.47
C ARG A 16 -1.18 -8.54 9.90
N LEU A 17 -1.72 -7.42 9.44
CA LEU A 17 -3.10 -7.30 9.00
C LEU A 17 -3.33 -7.67 7.53
N ILE A 18 -2.35 -7.41 6.66
CA ILE A 18 -2.55 -7.47 5.20
C ILE A 18 -1.66 -8.49 4.48
N VAL A 19 -0.58 -8.99 5.08
CA VAL A 19 0.24 -10.05 4.44
C VAL A 19 -0.58 -11.33 4.27
N GLY A 20 -0.52 -11.91 3.07
CA GLY A 20 -1.29 -13.10 2.68
C GLY A 20 -2.70 -12.79 2.14
N LYS A 21 -3.16 -11.53 2.21
CA LYS A 21 -4.44 -11.13 1.61
C LYS A 21 -4.26 -10.81 0.12
N SER A 22 -5.29 -11.12 -0.67
CA SER A 22 -5.37 -10.77 -2.09
C SER A 22 -6.19 -9.50 -2.28
N ILE A 23 -5.74 -8.64 -3.20
CA ILE A 23 -6.40 -7.37 -3.51
C ILE A 23 -7.55 -7.65 -4.50
N LEU A 24 -8.80 -7.39 -4.08
CA LEU A 24 -9.98 -7.62 -4.93
C LEU A 24 -10.31 -6.42 -5.81
N ASP A 25 -10.20 -5.21 -5.28
CA ASP A 25 -10.43 -3.97 -6.02
C ASP A 25 -9.61 -2.82 -5.42
N ILE A 26 -9.53 -1.71 -6.15
CA ILE A 26 -8.93 -0.46 -5.70
C ILE A 26 -9.77 0.71 -6.21
N GLU A 27 -10.08 1.62 -5.29
CA GLU A 27 -10.82 2.84 -5.52
C GLU A 27 -10.00 4.01 -4.95
N ALA A 28 -9.97 5.14 -5.64
CA ALA A 28 -9.39 6.36 -5.12
C ALA A 28 -10.21 7.56 -5.57
N ASP A 29 -10.61 8.38 -4.60
CA ASP A 29 -11.36 9.60 -4.82
C ASP A 29 -10.50 10.71 -5.45
N SER A 30 -9.18 10.67 -5.20
CA SER A 30 -8.23 11.68 -5.68
C SER A 30 -7.21 11.10 -6.64
N ALA A 31 -7.37 11.41 -7.93
CA ALA A 31 -6.45 10.98 -9.00
C ALA A 31 -4.99 11.42 -8.78
N LYS A 32 -4.74 12.50 -8.02
CA LYS A 32 -3.39 13.00 -7.71
C LYS A 32 -2.60 12.10 -6.75
N GLN A 33 -3.29 11.28 -5.96
CA GLN A 33 -2.67 10.40 -4.96
C GLN A 33 -2.12 9.11 -5.59
N VAL A 34 -2.62 8.73 -6.77
CA VAL A 34 -2.24 7.48 -7.44
C VAL A 34 -1.40 7.79 -8.68
N LYS A 35 -0.09 7.62 -8.55
CA LYS A 35 0.86 7.70 -9.68
C LYS A 35 1.31 6.29 -10.07
N PRO A 36 1.40 5.95 -11.38
CA PRO A 36 1.23 6.82 -12.56
C PRO A 36 -0.22 7.09 -13.00
N SER A 37 -1.18 6.19 -12.74
CA SER A 37 -2.62 6.40 -12.96
C SER A 37 -3.42 5.26 -12.30
N LEU A 38 -4.63 5.55 -11.80
CA LEU A 38 -5.46 4.55 -11.12
C LEU A 38 -5.78 3.33 -11.99
N ALA A 39 -6.07 3.51 -13.27
CA ALA A 39 -6.37 2.40 -14.18
C ALA A 39 -5.18 1.44 -14.36
N VAL A 40 -3.97 1.99 -14.46
CA VAL A 40 -2.74 1.19 -14.60
C VAL A 40 -2.46 0.41 -13.32
N VAL A 41 -2.58 1.09 -12.17
CA VAL A 41 -2.40 0.47 -10.87
C VAL A 41 -3.44 -0.63 -10.64
N LYS A 42 -4.72 -0.36 -10.90
CA LYS A 42 -5.82 -1.32 -10.77
C LYS A 42 -5.55 -2.60 -11.57
N LYS A 43 -5.14 -2.46 -12.83
CA LYS A 43 -4.83 -3.63 -13.68
C LYS A 43 -3.61 -4.43 -13.18
N ALA A 44 -2.66 -3.76 -12.52
CA ALA A 44 -1.44 -4.40 -12.03
C ALA A 44 -1.60 -5.08 -10.67
N ILE A 45 -2.47 -4.58 -9.79
CA ILE A 45 -2.56 -5.06 -8.39
C ILE A 45 -3.80 -5.92 -8.10
N VAL A 46 -4.88 -5.80 -8.88
CA VAL A 46 -6.08 -6.63 -8.67
C VAL A 46 -5.73 -8.10 -8.93
N GLY A 47 -6.07 -8.95 -7.96
CA GLY A 47 -5.74 -10.39 -7.95
C GLY A 47 -4.36 -10.72 -7.37
N VAL A 48 -3.53 -9.72 -7.04
CA VAL A 48 -2.21 -9.96 -6.46
C VAL A 48 -2.30 -10.15 -4.94
N THR A 49 -1.53 -11.10 -4.41
CA THR A 49 -1.38 -11.34 -2.97
C THR A 49 -0.23 -10.52 -2.40
N ILE A 50 -0.50 -9.85 -1.26
CA ILE A 50 0.49 -9.05 -0.54
C ILE A 50 1.48 -10.01 0.14
N LYS A 51 2.75 -9.98 -0.29
CA LYS A 51 3.79 -10.87 0.25
C LYS A 51 4.45 -10.34 1.52
N LYS A 52 4.72 -9.03 1.56
CA LYS A 52 5.48 -8.36 2.63
C LYS A 52 5.26 -6.85 2.58
N VAL A 53 5.43 -6.19 3.72
CA VAL A 53 5.32 -4.73 3.85
C VAL A 53 6.65 -4.21 4.38
N GLU A 54 7.39 -3.49 3.54
CA GLU A 54 8.72 -2.99 3.88
C GLU A 54 8.72 -1.45 3.89
N ARG A 55 9.49 -0.86 4.82
CA ARG A 55 9.69 0.59 4.88
C ARG A 55 11.06 0.94 4.31
N ARG A 56 11.11 1.79 3.28
CA ARG A 56 12.36 2.40 2.80
C ARG A 56 12.38 3.89 3.17
N ALA A 57 12.87 4.21 4.37
CA ALA A 57 12.90 5.56 4.91
C ALA A 57 11.54 6.31 4.73
N LYS A 58 11.54 7.64 4.70
CA LYS A 58 10.35 8.51 4.55
C LYS A 58 10.41 9.36 3.26
N LEU A 59 11.24 8.96 2.30
CA LEU A 59 11.53 9.72 1.08
C LEU A 59 10.65 9.26 -0.08
#